data_AF-A0A520SZ56-F1
#
_entry.id   AF-A0A520SZ56-F1
#
_cell.length_a   1.000
_cell.length_b   1.000
_cell.length_c   1.000
_cell.angle_alpha   90.00
_cell.angle_beta   90.00
_cell.angle_gamma   90.00
#
_symmetry.space_group_name_H-M   'P 1'
#
loop_
_entity.id
_entity.type
_entity.pdbx_description
1 polymer ?
#
loop_
_entity_poly.entity_id
_entity_poly.type
_entity_poly.pdbx_seq_one_letter_code
_entity_poly.pdbx_strand_id
1 'polypeptide(L)'
;MSITGIGPNIRTMSFLFVLSVFINRILFFKFETPCTLSTLLNVQEIIISDNKIVKNFLKMNILNIYNKTLVDARNPAIFENYIDDNLNNKILIFLIFLSKIFNKLEKKDDSYQKLFDYIFNRIETDLRELGYGDMSVNKKMKVIVTKFYSILLDFKDYSKKTNNDKSNILRKYFVEVRKIDDFSVYLINYLSIDNV
;
A
#
# COMPACT_ATOMS: atom_id res chain seq x y z
N MET A 1 52.76 14.31 -11.16
CA MET A 1 51.98 13.67 -10.08
C MET A 1 51.54 14.83 -9.19
N SER A 2 50.31 15.31 -9.14
CA SER A 2 48.96 14.81 -9.44
C SER A 2 48.06 16.02 -9.75
N ILE A 3 47.22 15.92 -10.76
CA ILE A 3 46.25 16.95 -11.14
C ILE A 3 45.01 16.79 -10.25
N THR A 4 44.67 17.76 -9.41
CA THR A 4 43.35 17.83 -8.75
C THR A 4 42.53 18.91 -9.41
N GLY A 5 41.69 18.48 -10.35
CA GLY A 5 40.71 19.31 -11.03
C GLY A 5 39.60 19.74 -10.08
N ILE A 6 39.33 21.05 -10.09
CA ILE A 6 38.14 21.69 -9.56
C ILE A 6 36.98 21.39 -10.52
N GLY A 7 35.87 20.89 -9.99
CA GLY A 7 34.61 20.67 -10.71
C GLY A 7 33.42 20.97 -9.81
N PRO A 8 32.29 21.45 -10.36
CA PRO A 8 31.53 22.54 -9.75
C PRO A 8 30.31 22.12 -8.95
N ASN A 9 29.96 23.05 -8.06
CA ASN A 9 28.74 23.18 -7.28
C ASN A 9 27.46 23.08 -8.14
N ILE A 10 26.68 22.02 -7.95
CA ILE A 10 25.30 21.89 -8.45
C ILE A 10 24.43 21.52 -7.25
N ARG A 11 24.20 22.49 -6.35
CA ARG A 11 23.01 22.52 -5.50
C ARG A 11 22.06 23.54 -6.13
N THR A 12 20.77 23.15 -6.18
CA THR A 12 19.55 23.95 -6.47
C THR A 12 18.78 23.73 -7.77
N MET A 13 18.97 22.61 -8.49
CA MET A 13 18.09 22.27 -9.63
C MET A 13 17.57 20.83 -9.58
N SER A 14 16.74 20.48 -8.59
CA SER A 14 15.96 19.23 -8.71
C SER A 14 14.58 19.20 -8.03
N PHE A 15 14.22 20.16 -7.17
CA PHE A 15 12.95 20.06 -6.45
C PHE A 15 11.69 20.40 -7.29
N LEU A 16 11.82 21.27 -8.30
CA LEU A 16 10.70 21.61 -9.20
C LEU A 16 10.55 20.64 -10.39
N PHE A 17 11.60 19.91 -10.76
CA PHE A 17 11.54 18.94 -11.86
C PHE A 17 10.93 17.58 -11.42
N VAL A 18 11.07 17.23 -10.14
CA VAL A 18 10.44 16.01 -9.58
C VAL A 18 8.92 16.20 -9.46
N LEU A 19 8.45 17.43 -9.23
CA LEU A 19 7.02 17.72 -9.13
C LEU A 19 6.31 17.74 -10.50
N SER A 20 6.99 18.11 -11.59
CA SER A 20 6.41 18.10 -12.94
C SER A 20 6.30 16.71 -13.57
N VAL A 21 7.11 15.74 -13.11
CA VAL A 21 7.00 14.33 -13.51
C VAL A 21 5.83 13.63 -12.83
N PHE A 22 5.43 14.09 -11.64
CA PHE A 22 4.41 13.41 -10.83
C PHE A 22 2.96 13.74 -11.19
N ILE A 23 2.69 14.84 -11.91
CA ILE A 23 1.32 15.27 -12.24
C ILE A 23 0.91 14.97 -13.70
N ASN A 24 1.86 14.75 -14.63
CA ASN A 24 1.55 14.72 -16.07
C ASN A 24 1.81 13.38 -16.81
N ARG A 25 1.87 12.23 -16.11
CA ARG A 25 2.13 10.93 -16.76
C ARG A 25 0.98 9.92 -16.72
N ILE A 26 -0.25 10.40 -16.57
CA ILE A 26 -1.49 9.62 -16.74
C ILE A 26 -2.23 10.16 -17.97
N LEU A 27 -1.58 10.19 -19.13
CA LEU A 27 -2.26 10.42 -20.41
C LEU A 27 -1.32 10.04 -21.57
N PHE A 28 -1.89 9.29 -22.53
CA PHE A 28 -1.44 8.96 -23.89
C PHE A 28 -0.63 7.66 -24.17
N PHE A 29 -1.26 6.75 -24.92
CA PHE A 29 -0.89 6.16 -26.26
C PHE A 29 -1.77 4.89 -26.50
N LYS A 30 -2.80 4.78 -27.37
CA LYS A 30 -3.07 5.02 -28.83
C LYS A 30 -2.36 3.96 -29.73
N PHE A 31 -3.02 3.10 -30.54
CA PHE A 31 -3.70 3.34 -31.84
C PHE A 31 -4.29 2.01 -32.46
N GLU A 32 -5.53 1.99 -33.02
CA GLU A 32 -6.03 1.85 -34.45
C GLU A 32 -6.04 0.42 -35.10
N THR A 33 -7.21 -0.24 -35.35
CA THR A 33 -8.20 -0.32 -36.52
C THR A 33 -7.79 -1.27 -37.68
N PRO A 34 -8.64 -1.69 -38.65
CA PRO A 34 -10.11 -1.97 -38.76
C PRO A 34 -10.41 -3.41 -39.32
N CYS A 35 -11.63 -3.98 -39.30
CA CYS A 35 -12.67 -3.91 -40.35
C CYS A 35 -13.95 -4.69 -39.95
N THR A 36 -15.07 -4.25 -40.52
CA THR A 36 -16.51 -4.33 -40.18
C THR A 36 -17.22 -5.64 -40.56
N LEU A 37 -18.45 -6.01 -40.12
CA LEU A 37 -19.50 -5.62 -39.14
C LEU A 37 -20.71 -6.50 -39.59
N SER A 38 -21.70 -6.96 -38.81
CA SER A 38 -22.60 -6.04 -38.13
C SER A 38 -23.65 -6.66 -37.21
N THR A 39 -23.60 -7.96 -36.91
CA THR A 39 -24.63 -8.58 -36.06
C THR A 39 -24.11 -9.23 -34.78
N LEU A 40 -22.81 -9.57 -34.70
CA LEU A 40 -22.15 -10.09 -33.50
C LEU A 40 -21.44 -9.00 -32.68
N LEU A 41 -21.12 -7.86 -33.28
CA LEU A 41 -20.40 -6.76 -32.62
C LEU A 41 -21.24 -6.11 -31.53
N ASN A 42 -22.55 -5.87 -31.71
CA ASN A 42 -23.34 -5.18 -30.69
C ASN A 42 -23.44 -5.97 -29.37
N VAL A 43 -23.61 -7.29 -29.41
CA VAL A 43 -23.69 -8.11 -28.19
C VAL A 43 -22.31 -8.30 -27.56
N GLN A 44 -21.26 -8.50 -28.36
CA GLN A 44 -19.88 -8.60 -27.85
C GLN A 44 -19.36 -7.26 -27.32
N GLU A 45 -19.64 -6.13 -27.95
CA GLU A 45 -19.26 -4.80 -27.49
C GLU A 45 -20.01 -4.40 -26.21
N ILE A 46 -21.29 -4.76 -26.05
CA ILE A 46 -22.03 -4.58 -24.80
C ILE A 46 -21.41 -5.42 -23.69
N ILE A 47 -21.14 -6.72 -23.92
CA ILE A 47 -20.53 -7.60 -22.92
C ILE A 47 -19.09 -7.17 -22.58
N ILE A 48 -18.30 -6.72 -23.55
CA ILE A 48 -16.93 -6.23 -23.34
C ILE A 48 -16.97 -4.86 -22.63
N SER A 49 -17.92 -3.99 -22.96
CA SER A 49 -18.19 -2.74 -22.27
C SER A 49 -18.58 -2.99 -20.82
N ASP A 50 -19.54 -3.87 -20.57
CA ASP A 50 -20.02 -4.19 -19.23
C ASP A 50 -18.93 -4.84 -18.40
N ASN A 51 -18.14 -5.76 -18.96
CA ASN A 51 -16.97 -6.32 -18.26
C ASN A 51 -15.88 -5.27 -18.01
N LYS A 52 -15.67 -4.32 -18.92
CA LYS A 52 -14.73 -3.21 -18.75
C LYS A 52 -15.21 -2.21 -17.70
N ILE A 53 -16.51 -1.93 -17.65
CA ILE A 53 -17.16 -1.07 -16.67
C ILE A 53 -17.11 -1.73 -15.29
N VAL A 54 -17.49 -3.00 -15.17
CA VAL A 54 -17.42 -3.78 -13.92
C VAL A 54 -15.96 -3.91 -13.44
N LYS A 55 -15.02 -4.18 -14.34
CA LYS A 55 -13.58 -4.20 -14.01
C LYS A 55 -13.08 -2.84 -13.56
N ASN A 56 -13.50 -1.75 -14.21
CA ASN A 56 -13.18 -0.40 -13.77
C ASN A 56 -13.82 -0.07 -12.42
N PHE A 57 -15.05 -0.49 -12.17
CA PHE A 57 -15.74 -0.29 -10.90
C PHE A 57 -15.03 -1.02 -9.75
N LEU A 58 -14.67 -2.30 -9.94
CA LEU A 58 -13.85 -3.05 -8.99
C LEU A 58 -12.49 -2.38 -8.75
N LYS A 59 -11.84 -1.89 -9.81
CA LYS A 59 -10.57 -1.16 -9.72
C LYS A 59 -10.72 0.14 -8.94
N MET A 60 -11.79 0.89 -9.15
CA MET A 60 -12.09 2.13 -8.41
C MET A 60 -12.35 1.84 -6.94
N ASN A 61 -13.06 0.75 -6.62
CA ASN A 61 -13.30 0.36 -5.24
C ASN A 61 -11.99 -0.03 -4.53
N ILE A 62 -11.15 -0.85 -5.17
CA ILE A 62 -9.83 -1.24 -4.65
C ILE A 62 -8.93 -0.02 -4.43
N LEU A 63 -8.89 0.90 -5.40
CA LEU A 63 -8.10 2.13 -5.30
C LEU A 63 -8.57 3.02 -4.15
N ASN A 64 -9.90 3.16 -3.97
CA ASN A 64 -10.48 3.96 -2.89
C ASN A 64 -10.14 3.36 -1.53
N ILE A 65 -10.28 2.03 -1.38
CA ILE A 65 -9.88 1.31 -0.18
C ILE A 65 -8.41 1.56 0.13
N TYR A 66 -7.53 1.33 -0.86
CA TYR A 66 -6.10 1.53 -0.73
C TYR A 66 -5.76 2.96 -0.28
N ASN A 67 -6.29 3.98 -0.97
CA ASN A 67 -6.00 5.37 -0.68
C ASN A 67 -6.48 5.77 0.72
N LYS A 68 -7.69 5.35 1.11
CA LYS A 68 -8.23 5.62 2.45
C LYS A 68 -7.34 5.01 3.52
N THR A 69 -7.01 3.73 3.40
CA THR A 69 -6.11 3.05 4.34
C THR A 69 -4.73 3.71 4.38
N LEU A 70 -4.22 4.17 3.24
CA LEU A 70 -2.93 4.81 3.15
C LEU A 70 -2.90 6.17 3.86
N VAL A 71 -3.96 6.98 3.71
CA VAL A 71 -4.11 8.26 4.42
C VAL A 71 -4.16 8.02 5.92
N ASP A 72 -4.95 7.05 6.36
CA ASP A 72 -5.08 6.69 7.77
C ASP A 72 -3.73 6.23 8.36
N ALA A 73 -3.02 5.35 7.65
CA ALA A 73 -1.75 4.79 8.10
C ALA A 73 -0.60 5.81 8.12
N ARG A 74 -0.69 6.88 7.32
CA ARG A 74 0.30 7.96 7.24
C ARG A 74 -0.01 9.13 8.15
N ASN A 75 -0.95 8.99 9.08
CA ASN A 75 -1.26 10.06 10.04
C ASN A 75 0.00 10.41 10.88
N PRO A 76 0.50 11.66 10.82
CA PRO A 76 1.72 12.06 11.52
C PRO A 76 1.63 11.89 13.04
N ALA A 77 0.42 12.00 13.62
CA ALA A 77 0.20 11.82 15.05
C ALA A 77 0.64 10.43 15.56
N ILE A 78 0.63 9.40 14.70
CA ILE A 78 1.09 8.06 15.08
C ILE A 78 2.60 8.07 15.34
N PHE A 79 3.35 8.71 14.45
CA PHE A 79 4.82 8.73 14.46
C PHE A 79 5.38 9.78 15.43
N GLU A 80 4.63 10.84 15.71
CA GLU A 80 5.04 11.81 16.72
C GLU A 80 4.82 11.25 18.13
N ASN A 81 3.70 10.55 18.37
CA ASN A 81 3.33 10.15 19.73
C ASN A 81 3.82 8.76 20.14
N TYR A 82 3.86 7.78 19.23
CA TYR A 82 4.00 6.37 19.62
C TYR A 82 5.26 5.67 19.10
N ILE A 83 5.61 5.84 17.83
CA ILE A 83 6.66 5.07 17.12
C ILE A 83 7.54 6.01 16.31
N ASP A 84 8.78 5.67 16.02
CA ASP A 84 9.64 6.50 15.17
C ASP A 84 9.21 6.54 13.70
N ASP A 85 9.39 7.69 13.07
CA ASP A 85 9.21 7.85 11.62
C ASP A 85 10.33 7.14 10.85
N ASN A 86 10.07 5.88 10.51
CA ASN A 86 10.90 5.08 9.63
C ASN A 86 10.03 4.41 8.56
N LEU A 87 10.58 4.20 7.36
CA LEU A 87 9.93 3.48 6.26
C LEU A 87 9.40 2.10 6.70
N ASN A 88 10.20 1.36 7.48
CA ASN A 88 9.79 0.05 7.98
C ASN A 88 8.56 0.14 8.90
N ASN A 89 8.53 1.14 9.80
CA ASN A 89 7.42 1.36 10.72
C ASN A 89 6.16 1.82 9.96
N LYS A 90 6.33 2.71 8.97
CA LYS A 90 5.25 3.13 8.05
C LYS A 90 4.62 1.95 7.31
N ILE A 91 5.45 1.04 6.78
CA ILE A 91 4.96 -0.19 6.13
C ILE A 91 4.23 -1.08 7.13
N LEU A 92 4.77 -1.28 8.34
CA LEU A 92 4.14 -2.12 9.36
C LEU A 92 2.77 -1.59 9.80
N ILE A 93 2.64 -0.28 10.04
CA ILE A 93 1.35 0.36 10.38
C ILE A 93 0.36 0.17 9.24
N PHE A 94 0.79 0.40 8.01
CA PHE A 94 -0.05 0.19 6.84
C PHE A 94 -0.55 -1.25 6.73
N LEU A 95 0.32 -2.25 6.96
CA LEU A 95 -0.06 -3.67 6.97
C LEU A 95 -1.05 -4.02 8.10
N ILE A 96 -0.89 -3.45 9.29
CA ILE A 96 -1.83 -3.63 10.41
C ILE A 96 -3.20 -3.04 10.06
N PHE A 97 -3.25 -1.87 9.42
CA PHE A 97 -4.52 -1.27 9.04
C PHE A 97 -5.21 -2.07 7.94
N LEU A 98 -4.44 -2.62 7.00
CA LEU A 98 -4.95 -3.53 5.99
C LEU A 98 -5.50 -4.83 6.60
N SER A 99 -4.89 -5.37 7.66
CA SER A 99 -5.35 -6.65 8.24
C SER A 99 -6.81 -6.61 8.67
N LYS A 100 -7.31 -5.44 9.10
CA LYS A 100 -8.73 -5.21 9.38
C LYS A 100 -9.62 -5.53 8.17
N ILE A 101 -9.24 -5.04 7.00
CA ILE A 101 -10.00 -5.20 5.75
C ILE A 101 -9.96 -6.66 5.32
N PHE A 102 -8.76 -7.26 5.33
CA PHE A 102 -8.57 -8.66 4.96
C PHE A 102 -9.20 -9.65 5.93
N ASN A 103 -9.41 -9.27 7.20
CA ASN A 103 -10.12 -10.10 8.17
C ASN A 103 -11.65 -10.03 8.00
N LYS A 104 -12.18 -8.99 7.34
CA LYS A 104 -13.61 -8.86 6.99
C LYS A 104 -13.94 -9.54 5.66
N LEU A 105 -12.99 -9.55 4.72
CA LEU A 105 -13.16 -10.20 3.42
C LEU A 105 -13.04 -11.73 3.51
N GLU A 106 -13.87 -12.42 2.76
CA GLU A 106 -13.75 -13.87 2.62
C GLU A 106 -12.58 -14.23 1.69
N LYS A 107 -11.75 -15.19 2.11
CA LYS A 107 -10.58 -15.63 1.34
C LYS A 107 -10.92 -16.25 -0.03
N LYS A 108 -12.17 -16.69 -0.21
CA LYS A 108 -12.65 -17.33 -1.45
C LYS A 108 -13.11 -16.33 -2.51
N ASP A 109 -13.24 -15.06 -2.15
CA ASP A 109 -13.66 -14.02 -3.07
C ASP A 109 -12.49 -13.57 -3.96
N ASP A 110 -12.72 -13.48 -5.26
CA ASP A 110 -11.78 -12.91 -6.23
C ASP A 110 -11.31 -11.50 -5.81
N SER A 111 -12.16 -10.76 -5.11
CA SER A 111 -11.88 -9.42 -4.60
C SER A 111 -10.74 -9.41 -3.59
N TYR A 112 -10.60 -10.48 -2.78
CA TYR A 112 -9.49 -10.64 -1.83
C TYR A 112 -8.15 -10.72 -2.57
N GLN A 113 -8.06 -11.58 -3.59
CA GLN A 113 -6.83 -11.79 -4.35
C GLN A 113 -6.47 -10.53 -5.15
N LYS A 114 -7.45 -9.91 -5.81
CA LYS A 114 -7.24 -8.67 -6.57
C LYS A 114 -6.76 -7.52 -5.68
N LEU A 115 -7.32 -7.37 -4.48
CA LEU A 115 -6.88 -6.36 -3.51
C LEU A 115 -5.46 -6.66 -3.01
N PHE A 116 -5.18 -7.92 -2.67
CA PHE A 116 -3.86 -8.37 -2.25
C PHE A 116 -2.81 -8.05 -3.31
N ASP A 117 -2.99 -8.54 -4.54
CA ASP A 117 -2.05 -8.33 -5.64
C ASP A 117 -1.84 -6.85 -5.91
N TYR A 118 -2.90 -6.04 -5.89
CA TYR A 118 -2.81 -4.61 -6.09
C TYR A 118 -1.92 -3.93 -5.05
N ILE A 119 -2.13 -4.22 -3.76
CA ILE A 119 -1.38 -3.63 -2.66
C ILE A 119 0.09 -4.03 -2.72
N PHE A 120 0.38 -5.32 -2.86
CA PHE A 120 1.76 -5.81 -2.81
C PHE A 120 2.56 -5.38 -4.05
N ASN A 121 1.94 -5.34 -5.23
CA ASN A 121 2.56 -4.75 -6.42
C ASN A 121 2.85 -3.26 -6.24
N ARG A 122 1.99 -2.54 -5.52
CA ARG A 122 2.23 -1.13 -5.23
C ARG A 122 3.41 -0.94 -4.29
N ILE A 123 3.50 -1.73 -3.21
CA ILE A 123 4.64 -1.71 -2.29
C ILE A 123 5.94 -2.08 -3.04
N GLU A 124 5.91 -3.07 -3.94
CA GLU A 124 7.07 -3.46 -4.75
C GLU A 124 7.57 -2.30 -5.63
N THR A 125 6.63 -1.61 -6.28
CA THR A 125 6.93 -0.46 -7.13
C THR A 125 7.52 0.68 -6.30
N ASP A 126 6.90 1.01 -5.17
CA ASP A 126 7.38 2.04 -4.26
C ASP A 126 8.81 1.71 -3.75
N LEU A 127 9.13 0.43 -3.48
CA LEU A 127 10.49 0.02 -3.13
C LEU A 127 11.49 0.21 -4.28
N ARG A 128 11.12 -0.11 -5.53
CA ARG A 128 12.00 0.16 -6.69
C ARG A 128 12.22 1.65 -6.89
N GLU A 129 11.20 2.47 -6.70
CA GLU A 129 11.28 3.94 -6.80
C GLU A 129 12.18 4.56 -5.72
N LEU A 130 12.26 3.94 -4.54
CA LEU A 130 13.19 4.33 -3.48
C LEU A 130 14.65 3.95 -3.77
N GLY A 131 14.94 3.29 -4.89
CA GLY A 131 16.29 2.92 -5.32
C GLY A 131 16.79 1.57 -4.80
N TYR A 132 15.90 0.70 -4.29
CA TYR A 132 16.27 -0.68 -3.97
C TYR A 132 16.46 -1.50 -5.25
N GLY A 133 17.61 -2.17 -5.38
CA GLY A 133 17.89 -3.04 -6.55
C GLY A 133 17.03 -4.31 -6.56
N ASP A 134 16.80 -4.90 -7.73
CA ASP A 134 15.84 -6.00 -7.94
C ASP A 134 16.03 -7.21 -7.00
N MET A 135 17.28 -7.60 -6.77
CA MET A 135 17.60 -8.70 -5.84
C MET A 135 17.19 -8.38 -4.40
N SER A 136 17.31 -7.11 -3.98
CA SER A 136 16.95 -6.67 -2.64
C SER A 136 15.44 -6.52 -2.48
N VAL A 137 14.74 -6.06 -3.53
CA VAL A 137 13.27 -5.93 -3.56
C VAL A 137 12.62 -7.30 -3.42
N ASN A 138 13.08 -8.32 -4.17
CA ASN A 138 12.54 -9.68 -4.06
C ASN A 138 12.67 -10.25 -2.63
N LYS A 139 13.84 -10.08 -2.00
CA LYS A 139 14.05 -10.51 -0.61
C LYS A 139 13.13 -9.76 0.36
N LYS A 140 13.03 -8.43 0.22
CA LYS A 140 12.16 -7.59 1.07
C LYS A 140 10.69 -7.95 0.90
N MET A 141 10.23 -8.19 -0.34
CA MET A 141 8.84 -8.51 -0.62
C MET A 141 8.41 -9.81 0.07
N LYS A 142 9.24 -10.85 0.01
CA LYS A 142 9.00 -12.10 0.76
C LYS A 142 8.85 -11.85 2.26
N VAL A 143 9.75 -11.05 2.85
CA VAL A 143 9.69 -10.70 4.27
C VAL A 143 8.40 -9.92 4.61
N ILE A 144 8.00 -8.96 3.78
CA ILE A 144 6.78 -8.17 3.98
C ILE A 144 5.54 -9.08 3.92
N VAL A 145 5.44 -9.95 2.93
CA VAL A 145 4.31 -10.90 2.79
C VAL A 145 4.24 -11.86 3.98
N THR A 146 5.36 -12.45 4.42
CA THR A 146 5.39 -13.33 5.60
C THR A 146 4.97 -12.60 6.88
N LYS A 147 5.45 -11.37 7.06
CA LYS A 147 5.03 -10.51 8.19
C LYS A 147 3.54 -10.21 8.12
N PHE A 148 3.00 -9.94 6.94
CA PHE A 148 1.59 -9.64 6.77
C PHE A 148 0.69 -10.81 7.21
N TYR A 149 1.01 -12.05 6.82
CA TYR A 149 0.25 -13.20 7.30
C TYR A 149 0.32 -13.37 8.83
N SER A 150 1.48 -13.05 9.43
CA SER A 150 1.63 -13.05 10.89
C SER A 150 0.75 -11.98 11.55
N ILE A 151 0.72 -10.77 10.97
CA ILE A 151 -0.12 -9.65 11.41
C ILE A 151 -1.60 -10.03 11.32
N LEU A 152 -2.04 -10.67 10.23
CA LEU A 152 -3.43 -11.11 10.07
C LEU A 152 -3.90 -11.98 11.24
N LEU A 153 -3.05 -12.94 11.64
CA LEU A 153 -3.35 -13.86 12.75
C LEU A 153 -3.35 -13.14 14.09
N ASP A 154 -2.32 -12.34 14.36
CA ASP A 154 -2.17 -11.64 15.65
C ASP A 154 -3.28 -10.60 15.86
N PHE A 155 -3.70 -9.92 14.79
CA PHE A 155 -4.66 -8.83 14.86
C PHE A 155 -6.14 -9.24 14.69
N LYS A 156 -6.44 -10.50 14.37
CA LYS A 156 -7.83 -10.99 14.17
C LYS A 156 -8.72 -10.80 15.40
N ASP A 157 -8.22 -11.13 16.59
CA ASP A 157 -8.94 -10.99 17.86
C ASP A 157 -8.21 -10.04 18.82
N TYR A 158 -7.48 -9.06 18.28
CA TYR A 158 -6.65 -8.14 19.07
C TYR A 158 -7.43 -7.43 20.18
N SER A 159 -8.65 -6.97 19.88
CA SER A 159 -9.49 -6.24 20.85
C SER A 159 -9.84 -7.08 22.08
N LYS A 160 -10.01 -8.39 21.91
CA LYS A 160 -10.40 -9.35 22.96
C LYS A 160 -9.23 -9.85 23.81
N LYS A 161 -7.99 -9.58 23.41
CA LYS A 161 -6.79 -10.01 24.14
C LYS A 161 -6.57 -9.17 25.41
N THR A 162 -5.82 -9.74 26.36
CA THR A 162 -5.41 -9.03 27.58
C THR A 162 -4.45 -7.88 27.25
N ASN A 163 -4.34 -6.88 28.13
CA ASN A 163 -3.43 -5.75 27.92
C ASN A 163 -1.97 -6.20 27.79
N ASN A 164 -1.55 -7.23 28.53
CA ASN A 164 -0.21 -7.78 28.43
C ASN A 164 0.03 -8.43 27.06
N ASP A 165 -0.92 -9.23 26.57
CA ASP A 165 -0.82 -9.86 25.25
C ASP A 165 -0.79 -8.83 24.12
N LYS A 166 -1.60 -7.77 24.22
CA LYS A 166 -1.60 -6.64 23.29
C LYS A 166 -0.23 -6.00 23.21
N SER A 167 0.35 -5.65 24.35
CA SER A 167 1.70 -5.09 24.45
C SER A 167 2.78 -6.03 23.89
N ASN A 168 2.66 -7.34 24.15
CA ASN A 168 3.59 -8.34 23.58
C ASN A 168 3.50 -8.44 22.05
N ILE A 169 2.27 -8.38 21.50
CA ILE A 169 2.07 -8.34 20.05
C ILE A 169 2.72 -7.08 19.45
N LEU A 170 2.54 -5.91 20.07
CA LEU A 170 3.13 -4.67 19.56
C LEU A 170 4.67 -4.73 19.58
N ARG A 171 5.26 -5.25 20.64
CA ARG A 171 6.72 -5.44 20.76
C ARG A 171 7.30 -6.45 19.76
N LYS A 172 6.48 -7.38 19.23
CA LYS A 172 6.89 -8.29 18.16
C LYS A 172 7.15 -7.56 16.84
N TYR A 173 6.44 -6.46 16.59
CA TYR A 173 6.50 -5.73 15.32
C TYR A 173 7.32 -4.44 15.40
N PHE A 174 7.25 -3.74 16.53
CA PHE A 174 7.93 -2.46 16.73
C PHE A 174 9.06 -2.61 17.75
N VAL A 175 10.25 -2.13 17.40
CA VAL A 175 11.44 -2.19 18.27
C VAL A 175 11.28 -1.26 19.46
N GLU A 176 10.84 -0.02 19.21
CA GLU A 176 10.61 0.98 20.24
C GLU A 176 9.19 1.54 20.13
N VAL A 177 8.48 1.56 21.26
CA VAL A 177 7.14 2.14 21.41
C VAL A 177 7.12 2.98 22.67
N ARG A 178 6.90 4.29 22.54
CA ARG A 178 6.98 5.25 23.66
C ARG A 178 5.85 5.09 24.69
N LYS A 179 4.61 5.01 24.21
CA LYS A 179 3.40 4.91 25.05
C LYS A 179 2.56 3.71 24.59
N ILE A 180 2.96 2.53 25.03
CA ILE A 180 2.41 1.26 24.50
C ILE A 180 0.92 1.07 24.78
N ASP A 181 0.47 1.46 25.97
CA ASP A 181 -0.94 1.32 26.36
C ASP A 181 -1.83 2.28 25.56
N ASP A 182 -1.44 3.56 25.47
CA ASP A 182 -2.14 4.56 24.65
C ASP A 182 -2.18 4.16 23.17
N PHE A 183 -1.07 3.63 22.66
CA PHE A 183 -0.98 3.17 21.28
C PHE A 183 -1.89 1.96 21.03
N SER A 184 -1.96 1.03 21.98
CA SER A 184 -2.87 -0.12 21.92
C SER A 184 -4.33 0.35 21.89
N VAL A 185 -4.71 1.33 22.71
CA VAL A 185 -6.06 1.93 22.71
C VAL A 185 -6.35 2.61 21.36
N TYR A 186 -5.39 3.37 20.84
CA TYR A 186 -5.51 4.00 19.52
C TYR A 186 -5.77 2.97 18.41
N LEU A 187 -5.00 1.87 18.39
CA LEU A 187 -5.19 0.79 17.44
C LEU A 187 -6.56 0.11 17.59
N ILE A 188 -7.01 -0.16 18.82
CA ILE A 188 -8.34 -0.74 19.06
C ILE A 188 -9.43 0.17 18.52
N ASN A 189 -9.34 1.49 18.77
CA ASN A 189 -10.29 2.45 18.26
C ASN A 189 -10.32 2.43 16.72
N TYR A 190 -9.16 2.45 16.07
CA TYR A 190 -9.08 2.34 14.62
C TYR A 190 -9.68 1.03 14.11
N LEU A 191 -9.37 -0.11 14.72
CA LEU A 191 -9.84 -1.43 14.31
C LEU A 191 -11.36 -1.59 14.52
N SER A 192 -11.93 -0.93 15.52
CA SER A 192 -13.35 -1.02 15.87
C SER A 192 -14.26 -0.19 14.97
N ILE A 193 -13.73 0.86 14.32
CA ILE A 193 -14.56 1.71 13.45
C ILE A 193 -15.00 0.92 12.21
N ASP A 194 -16.30 0.73 11.99
CA ASP A 194 -16.81 0.07 10.78
C ASP A 194 -16.85 1.02 9.58
N ASN A 195 -15.67 1.37 9.09
CA ASN A 195 -15.49 2.11 7.85
C ASN A 195 -15.26 1.12 6.70
N VAL A 196 -16.28 0.34 6.33
CA VAL A 196 -16.33 -0.38 5.04
C VAL A 196 -17.43 0.25 4.21
#